data_AF-A0A6G0LK40-F1
#
_entry.id   AF-A0A6G0LK40-F1
#
_cell.length_a   1.000
_cell.length_b   1.000
_cell.length_c   1.000
_cell.angle_alpha   90.00
_cell.angle_beta   90.00
_cell.angle_gamma   90.00
#
_symmetry.space_group_name_H-M   'P 1'
#
loop_
_entity.id
_entity.type
_entity.pdbx_description
1 polymer ?
#
loop_
_entity_poly.entity_id
_entity_poly.type
_entity_poly.pdbx_seq_one_letter_code
_entity_poly.pdbx_strand_id
1 'polypeptide(L)'
;MGSSGAGKTTLMDVIAGRKTGGKIMGKILLNGYEASDLAIRRSTGYCEQMDVHSEAATIREALTFSSFLRQDASIPDAKKYDSVNEAIELLGLEDIADQIIRGSSVEQMKRLTIGVELAAQPSVIFLDEPTSGLDARSAKLIMDGVRKVADSGRTIICTIHQPSSEVFYLFDSLLLLKRGGETVFFGDLGKNCRNLIDYFENIPGVVPLPKGYNPATWMLECIGTGVSNGAANPTNFVEYFQSSAYNQQLQTNMAKEGITVPSPDLPEMVFGKKRAANSLTQMKFVVWRYIQMYWRTPTYNLTRMYLAIFLALLFGLIFVDADYASYSGLNSGVGMVFMAALFNSMMAFQSVLPLSCSERASFYRERASQTYNAFWYFVGSSVAEIPYCFASSLLFTVVFYPFVGFQGFTAAVIFWLILSLTILMQVYMGMMFAYALPSEEVAAIIGVLINSVFILFMGFSPPAYAIPSGYKWLYTISPLKFPCP
;
A
#
# COMPACT_ATOMS: atom_id res chain seq x y z
N MET A 1 -9.61 2.52 23.56
CA MET A 1 -10.32 3.80 23.32
C MET A 1 -9.67 4.93 24.10
N GLY A 2 -10.11 6.18 23.92
CA GLY A 2 -9.52 7.35 24.59
C GLY A 2 -9.66 8.65 23.81
N SER A 3 -9.29 9.77 24.42
CA SER A 3 -9.32 11.11 23.81
C SER A 3 -8.67 11.15 22.44
N SER A 4 -9.06 12.12 21.60
CA SER A 4 -8.19 12.54 20.50
C SER A 4 -6.83 12.99 21.07
N GLY A 5 -5.73 12.53 20.48
CA GLY A 5 -4.38 12.78 20.99
C GLY A 5 -3.97 11.97 22.24
N ALA A 6 -4.74 10.98 22.68
CA ALA A 6 -4.36 10.11 23.80
C ALA A 6 -3.23 9.10 23.48
N GLY A 7 -2.79 9.00 22.22
CA GLY A 7 -1.74 8.07 21.81
C GLY A 7 -2.22 6.65 21.46
N LYS A 8 -3.51 6.47 21.14
CA LYS A 8 -4.11 5.16 20.78
C LYS A 8 -3.39 4.49 19.60
N THR A 9 -3.39 5.16 18.45
CA THR A 9 -2.72 4.69 17.23
C THR A 9 -1.21 4.59 17.45
N THR A 10 -0.60 5.54 18.16
CA THR A 10 0.83 5.47 18.50
C THR A 10 1.18 4.23 19.30
N LEU A 11 0.38 3.85 20.31
CA LEU A 11 0.60 2.64 21.10
C LEU A 11 0.44 1.39 20.22
N MET A 12 -0.58 1.36 19.37
CA MET A 12 -0.80 0.26 18.44
C MET A 12 0.37 0.09 17.45
N ASP A 13 0.87 1.19 16.87
CA ASP A 13 2.04 1.20 15.97
C ASP A 13 3.31 0.69 16.66
N VAL A 14 3.49 1.01 17.94
CA VAL A 14 4.63 0.53 18.74
C VAL A 14 4.52 -0.98 18.96
N ILE A 15 3.34 -1.48 19.35
CA ILE A 15 3.12 -2.91 19.59
C ILE A 15 3.26 -3.71 18.29
N ALA A 16 2.78 -3.17 17.16
CA ALA A 16 2.89 -3.79 15.85
C ALA A 16 4.28 -3.66 15.19
N GLY A 17 5.26 -3.04 15.85
CA GLY A 17 6.62 -2.88 15.32
C GLY A 17 6.72 -1.93 14.11
N ARG A 18 5.75 -1.01 13.96
CA ARG A 18 5.65 -0.07 12.83
C ARG A 18 6.21 1.31 13.15
N LYS A 19 6.34 1.67 14.43
CA LYS A 19 6.88 2.97 14.83
C LYS A 19 8.39 3.07 14.57
N THR A 20 8.79 4.05 13.74
CA THR A 20 10.19 4.25 13.31
C THR A 20 10.94 5.35 14.07
N GLY A 21 10.29 6.08 14.99
CA GLY A 21 10.90 7.20 15.69
C GLY A 21 10.39 7.38 17.12
N GLY A 22 11.16 8.10 17.93
CA GLY A 22 10.93 8.28 19.37
C GLY A 22 11.73 7.30 20.23
N LYS A 23 11.55 7.37 21.55
CA LYS A 23 12.16 6.44 22.52
C LYS A 23 11.10 5.46 23.00
N ILE A 24 11.29 4.17 22.69
CA ILE A 24 10.43 3.09 23.19
C ILE A 24 11.07 2.53 24.45
N MET A 25 10.30 2.43 25.54
CA MET A 25 10.72 1.83 26.81
C MET A 25 9.71 0.77 27.23
N GLY A 26 10.20 -0.31 27.86
CA GLY A 26 9.38 -1.48 28.21
C GLY A 26 9.67 -2.67 27.32
N LYS A 27 8.89 -3.74 27.48
CA LYS A 27 9.02 -4.99 26.73
C LYS A 27 7.66 -5.38 26.13
N ILE A 28 7.70 -5.92 24.92
CA ILE A 28 6.54 -6.55 24.28
C ILE A 28 6.78 -8.05 24.35
N LEU A 29 5.84 -8.79 24.91
CA LEU A 29 5.96 -10.22 25.09
C LEU A 29 4.91 -10.96 24.24
N LEU A 30 5.32 -12.05 23.60
CA LEU A 30 4.45 -13.01 22.93
C LEU A 30 4.67 -14.37 23.60
N ASN A 31 3.59 -14.97 24.14
CA ASN A 31 3.65 -16.25 24.86
C ASN A 31 4.66 -16.28 26.03
N GLY A 32 4.90 -15.14 26.70
CA GLY A 32 5.89 -15.03 27.78
C GLY A 32 7.34 -14.78 27.34
N TYR A 33 7.60 -14.71 26.03
CA TYR A 33 8.93 -14.43 25.47
C TYR A 33 9.00 -13.03 24.87
N GLU A 34 10.17 -12.39 24.90
CA GLU A 34 10.35 -11.07 24.31
C GLU A 34 10.23 -11.12 22.79
N ALA A 35 9.29 -10.34 22.25
CA ALA A 35 8.90 -10.42 20.86
C ALA A 35 9.95 -9.77 19.96
N SER A 36 10.57 -10.56 19.08
CA SER A 36 11.42 -10.01 18.03
C SER A 36 10.60 -9.26 16.97
N ASP A 37 11.19 -8.26 16.31
CA ASP A 37 10.53 -7.52 15.21
C ASP A 37 10.05 -8.47 14.10
N LEU A 38 10.80 -9.53 13.82
CA LEU A 38 10.40 -10.54 12.85
C LEU A 38 9.20 -11.37 13.33
N ALA A 39 9.16 -11.75 14.61
CA ALA A 39 8.04 -12.47 15.19
C ALA A 39 6.76 -11.64 15.16
N ILE A 40 6.84 -10.36 15.53
CA ILE A 40 5.71 -9.43 15.45
C ILE A 40 5.19 -9.34 14.01
N ARG A 41 6.06 -9.06 13.03
CA ARG A 41 5.62 -8.91 11.63
C ARG A 41 5.05 -10.17 11.00
N ARG A 42 5.46 -11.36 11.45
CA ARG A 42 4.98 -12.64 10.91
C ARG A 42 3.75 -13.21 11.61
N SER A 43 3.55 -12.88 12.89
CA SER A 43 2.41 -13.36 13.68
C SER A 43 1.23 -12.40 13.69
N THR A 44 1.45 -11.15 13.27
CA THR A 44 0.45 -10.08 13.32
C THR A 44 -0.06 -9.68 11.93
N GLY A 45 -1.34 -9.36 11.85
CA GLY A 45 -1.95 -8.61 10.76
C GLY A 45 -2.25 -7.19 11.22
N TYR A 46 -2.15 -6.21 10.32
CA TYR A 46 -2.42 -4.81 10.66
C TYR A 46 -3.22 -4.13 9.55
N CYS A 47 -4.45 -3.75 9.88
CA CYS A 47 -5.32 -2.94 9.04
C CYS A 47 -5.10 -1.47 9.37
N GLU A 48 -4.51 -0.74 8.43
CA GLU A 48 -4.34 0.71 8.51
C GLU A 48 -5.68 1.44 8.38
N GLN A 49 -5.73 2.67 8.87
CA GLN A 49 -6.92 3.52 8.74
C GLN A 49 -7.27 3.81 7.27
N MET A 50 -6.26 3.90 6.39
CA MET A 50 -6.44 4.09 4.95
C MET A 50 -6.45 2.75 4.21
N ASP A 51 -7.53 2.49 3.48
CA ASP A 51 -7.70 1.25 2.71
C ASP A 51 -7.00 1.35 1.35
N VAL A 52 -5.76 0.88 1.29
CA VAL A 52 -4.94 0.94 0.06
C VAL A 52 -4.76 -0.44 -0.54
N HIS A 53 -5.24 -0.64 -1.77
CA HIS A 53 -5.09 -1.88 -2.52
C HIS A 53 -4.81 -1.60 -4.00
N SER A 54 -4.29 -2.58 -4.74
CA SER A 54 -4.14 -2.46 -6.19
C SER A 54 -5.53 -2.47 -6.84
N GLU A 55 -5.88 -1.39 -7.54
CA GLU A 55 -7.23 -1.17 -8.05
C GLU A 55 -7.64 -2.14 -9.17
N ALA A 56 -6.67 -2.69 -9.90
CA ALA A 56 -6.92 -3.57 -11.04
C ALA A 56 -7.13 -5.05 -10.66
N ALA A 57 -6.81 -5.41 -9.41
CA ALA A 57 -7.09 -6.74 -8.89
C ALA A 57 -8.57 -6.89 -8.54
N THR A 58 -9.06 -8.13 -8.53
CA THR A 58 -10.34 -8.47 -7.90
C THR A 58 -10.18 -8.65 -6.39
N ILE A 59 -11.28 -8.61 -5.65
CA ILE A 59 -11.28 -8.86 -4.20
C ILE A 59 -10.67 -10.24 -3.90
N ARG A 60 -11.11 -11.29 -4.60
CA ARG A 60 -10.59 -12.66 -4.46
C ARG A 60 -9.11 -12.75 -4.80
N GLU A 61 -8.65 -12.07 -5.86
CA GLU A 61 -7.22 -12.05 -6.21
C GLU A 61 -6.37 -11.37 -5.14
N ALA A 62 -6.85 -10.28 -4.54
CA ALA A 62 -6.13 -9.60 -3.46
C ALA A 62 -6.02 -10.47 -2.20
N LEU A 63 -7.11 -11.16 -1.82
CA LEU A 63 -7.11 -12.13 -0.72
C LEU A 63 -6.17 -13.31 -1.01
N THR A 64 -6.23 -13.85 -2.23
CA THR A 64 -5.36 -14.95 -2.67
C THR A 64 -3.90 -14.53 -2.68
N PHE A 65 -3.59 -13.33 -3.15
CA PHE A 65 -2.24 -12.77 -3.14
C PHE A 65 -1.69 -12.68 -1.71
N SER A 66 -2.51 -12.22 -0.75
CA SER A 66 -2.12 -12.17 0.66
C SER A 66 -1.87 -13.56 1.25
N SER A 67 -2.83 -14.47 1.07
CA SER A 67 -2.76 -15.86 1.56
C SER A 67 -1.50 -16.57 1.06
N PHE A 68 -1.23 -16.52 -0.25
CA PHE A 68 -0.09 -17.22 -0.84
C PHE A 68 1.28 -16.66 -0.46
N LEU A 69 1.36 -15.37 -0.16
CA LEU A 69 2.64 -14.70 0.12
C LEU A 69 2.97 -14.61 1.62
N ARG A 70 1.94 -14.62 2.48
CA ARG A 70 2.09 -14.45 3.94
C ARG A 70 1.94 -15.75 4.72
N GLN A 71 1.26 -16.75 4.17
CA GLN A 71 1.28 -18.10 4.75
C GLN A 71 2.57 -18.84 4.39
N ASP A 72 2.99 -19.75 5.27
CA ASP A 72 4.23 -20.50 5.10
C ASP A 72 4.22 -21.36 3.82
N ALA A 73 5.39 -21.55 3.22
CA ALA A 73 5.54 -22.36 2.02
C ALA A 73 5.22 -23.86 2.24
N SER A 74 5.27 -24.34 3.48
CA SER A 74 4.90 -25.71 3.86
C SER A 74 3.40 -25.98 3.80
N ILE A 75 2.56 -24.94 3.85
CA ILE A 75 1.10 -25.07 3.83
C ILE A 75 0.65 -25.40 2.39
N PRO A 76 -0.14 -26.47 2.18
CA PRO A 76 -0.65 -26.83 0.86
C PRO A 76 -1.50 -25.72 0.23
N ASP A 77 -1.40 -25.58 -1.10
CA ASP A 77 -2.15 -24.58 -1.86
C ASP A 77 -3.67 -24.66 -1.63
N ALA A 78 -4.23 -25.86 -1.47
CA ALA A 78 -5.65 -26.05 -1.14
C ALA A 78 -6.06 -25.33 0.15
N LYS A 79 -5.27 -25.47 1.23
CA LYS A 79 -5.55 -24.80 2.51
C LYS A 79 -5.42 -23.27 2.41
N LYS A 80 -4.54 -22.79 1.54
CA LYS A 80 -4.39 -21.35 1.26
C LYS A 80 -5.62 -20.80 0.56
N TYR A 81 -6.20 -21.55 -0.36
CA TYR A 81 -7.50 -21.20 -0.96
C TYR A 81 -8.65 -21.32 0.03
N ASP A 82 -8.66 -22.33 0.90
CA ASP A 82 -9.67 -22.46 1.96
C ASP A 82 -9.66 -21.24 2.89
N SER A 83 -8.46 -20.73 3.23
CA SER A 83 -8.32 -19.49 4.03
C SER A 83 -8.91 -18.27 3.33
N VAL A 84 -8.84 -18.21 1.99
CA VAL A 84 -9.46 -17.13 1.20
C VAL A 84 -10.97 -17.25 1.25
N ASN A 85 -11.51 -18.45 1.09
CA ASN A 85 -12.94 -18.69 1.14
C ASN A 85 -13.51 -18.41 2.54
N GLU A 86 -12.81 -18.82 3.60
CA GLU A 86 -13.15 -18.49 5.00
C GLU A 86 -13.21 -16.96 5.19
N ALA A 87 -12.24 -16.22 4.68
CA ALA A 87 -12.22 -14.76 4.78
C ALA A 87 -13.37 -14.10 3.99
N ILE A 88 -13.75 -14.67 2.84
CA ILE A 88 -14.89 -14.20 2.05
C ILE A 88 -16.20 -14.41 2.82
N GLU A 89 -16.40 -15.59 3.40
CA GLU A 89 -17.61 -15.95 4.14
C GLU A 89 -17.75 -15.16 5.45
N LEU A 90 -16.68 -15.05 6.24
CA LEU A 90 -16.71 -14.36 7.54
C LEU A 90 -17.03 -12.87 7.40
N LEU A 91 -16.66 -12.25 6.27
CA LEU A 91 -16.84 -10.83 6.00
C LEU A 91 -17.99 -10.52 5.04
N GLY A 92 -18.74 -11.53 4.60
CA GLY A 92 -19.87 -11.36 3.70
C GLY A 92 -19.46 -10.74 2.36
N LEU A 93 -18.39 -11.24 1.73
CA LEU A 93 -17.81 -10.75 0.48
C LEU A 93 -18.23 -11.58 -0.75
N GLU A 94 -19.11 -12.56 -0.60
CA GLU A 94 -19.45 -13.56 -1.62
C GLU A 94 -19.92 -12.91 -2.92
N ASP A 95 -20.83 -11.94 -2.82
CA ASP A 95 -21.45 -11.27 -3.97
C ASP A 95 -20.46 -10.40 -4.77
N ILE A 96 -19.36 -9.98 -4.12
CA ILE A 96 -18.39 -9.04 -4.69
C ILE A 96 -16.99 -9.64 -4.88
N ALA A 97 -16.80 -10.90 -4.52
CA ALA A 97 -15.49 -11.55 -4.49
C ALA A 97 -14.76 -11.45 -5.85
N ASP A 98 -15.49 -11.60 -6.95
CA ASP A 98 -14.91 -11.59 -8.30
C ASP A 98 -15.01 -10.21 -8.99
N GLN A 99 -15.44 -9.18 -8.26
CA GLN A 99 -15.48 -7.79 -8.73
C GLN A 99 -14.09 -7.15 -8.64
N ILE A 100 -13.76 -6.31 -9.64
CA ILE A 100 -12.55 -5.47 -9.64
C ILE A 100 -12.66 -4.42 -8.52
N ILE A 101 -11.57 -4.22 -7.78
CA ILE A 101 -11.52 -3.32 -6.62
C ILE A 101 -11.83 -1.87 -7.00
N ARG A 102 -11.37 -1.42 -8.17
CA ARG A 102 -11.66 -0.08 -8.70
C ARG A 102 -13.16 0.24 -8.67
N GLY A 103 -13.53 1.29 -7.95
CA GLY A 103 -14.92 1.75 -7.81
C GLY A 103 -15.70 1.08 -6.68
N SER A 104 -15.05 0.30 -5.82
CA SER A 104 -15.68 -0.27 -4.62
C SER A 104 -16.09 0.82 -3.62
N SER A 105 -17.14 0.57 -2.84
CA SER A 105 -17.57 1.46 -1.76
C SER A 105 -16.59 1.46 -0.59
N VAL A 106 -16.65 2.48 0.27
CA VAL A 106 -15.81 2.57 1.49
C VAL A 106 -15.99 1.33 2.37
N GLU A 107 -17.23 0.86 2.52
CA GLU A 107 -17.54 -0.35 3.28
C GLU A 107 -16.88 -1.60 2.67
N GLN A 108 -16.98 -1.78 1.35
CA GLN A 108 -16.38 -2.90 0.64
C GLN A 108 -14.85 -2.89 0.77
N MET A 109 -14.25 -1.70 0.67
CA MET A 109 -12.82 -1.50 0.87
C MET A 109 -12.37 -1.86 2.30
N LYS A 110 -13.14 -1.46 3.32
CA LYS A 110 -12.87 -1.83 4.71
C LYS A 110 -12.92 -3.34 4.93
N ARG A 111 -13.96 -4.00 4.43
CA ARG A 111 -14.06 -5.47 4.48
C ARG A 111 -12.91 -6.14 3.74
N LEU A 112 -12.53 -5.65 2.56
CA LEU A 112 -11.37 -6.14 1.82
C LEU A 112 -10.07 -6.00 2.62
N THR A 113 -9.83 -4.84 3.26
CA THR A 113 -8.62 -4.63 4.08
C THR A 113 -8.54 -5.64 5.21
N ILE A 114 -9.64 -5.85 5.94
CA ILE A 114 -9.71 -6.85 7.02
C ILE A 114 -9.53 -8.27 6.45
N GLY A 115 -10.16 -8.57 5.32
CA GLY A 115 -10.06 -9.86 4.65
C GLY A 115 -8.64 -10.18 4.19
N VAL A 116 -7.91 -9.20 3.66
CA VAL A 116 -6.51 -9.37 3.22
C VAL A 116 -5.62 -9.75 4.39
N GLU A 117 -5.82 -9.15 5.56
CA GLU A 117 -5.09 -9.53 6.77
C GLU A 117 -5.56 -10.89 7.30
N LEU A 118 -6.86 -11.19 7.26
CA LEU A 118 -7.42 -12.47 7.72
C LEU A 118 -6.99 -13.67 6.86
N ALA A 119 -6.94 -13.50 5.54
CA ALA A 119 -6.53 -14.53 4.60
C ALA A 119 -5.06 -14.97 4.80
N ALA A 120 -4.24 -14.13 5.44
CA ALA A 120 -2.88 -14.47 5.84
C ALA A 120 -2.81 -15.38 7.08
N GLN A 121 -3.94 -15.66 7.75
CA GLN A 121 -4.04 -16.45 8.97
C GLN A 121 -3.11 -15.97 10.11
N PRO A 122 -3.13 -14.68 10.48
CA PRO A 122 -2.35 -14.17 11.61
C PRO A 122 -2.95 -14.60 12.95
N SER A 123 -2.11 -14.71 13.98
CA SER A 123 -2.54 -15.00 15.35
C SER A 123 -3.13 -13.78 16.05
N VAL A 124 -2.62 -12.60 15.71
CA VAL A 124 -3.05 -11.31 16.27
C VAL A 124 -3.40 -10.34 15.14
N ILE A 125 -4.54 -9.67 15.23
CA ILE A 125 -4.98 -8.69 14.22
C ILE A 125 -5.12 -7.31 14.89
N PHE A 126 -4.42 -6.33 14.35
CA PHE A 126 -4.57 -4.92 14.69
C PHE A 126 -5.51 -4.24 13.70
N LEU A 127 -6.51 -3.51 14.21
CA LEU A 127 -7.46 -2.75 13.40
C LEU A 127 -7.44 -1.28 13.84
N ASP A 128 -6.90 -0.40 12.99
CA ASP A 128 -6.87 1.03 13.30
C ASP A 128 -8.14 1.73 12.77
N GLU A 129 -9.03 2.10 13.69
CA GLU A 129 -10.32 2.75 13.41
C GLU A 129 -11.16 2.07 12.31
N PRO A 130 -11.51 0.78 12.45
CA PRO A 130 -12.18 0.00 11.39
C PRO A 130 -13.59 0.51 11.06
N THR A 131 -14.20 1.31 11.94
CA THR A 131 -15.55 1.89 11.76
C THR A 131 -15.54 3.32 11.24
N SER A 132 -14.37 3.90 10.96
CA SER A 132 -14.26 5.29 10.50
C SER A 132 -14.77 5.45 9.07
N GLY A 133 -15.52 6.52 8.81
CA GLY A 133 -16.11 6.82 7.50
C GLY A 133 -17.32 5.97 7.13
N LEU A 134 -17.86 5.19 8.07
CA LEU A 134 -19.04 4.34 7.88
C LEU A 134 -20.25 4.86 8.64
N ASP A 135 -21.45 4.58 8.13
CA ASP A 135 -22.69 4.74 8.88
C ASP A 135 -22.83 3.62 9.94
N ALA A 136 -23.72 3.83 10.91
CA ALA A 136 -23.87 2.93 12.05
C ALA A 136 -24.22 1.48 11.65
N ARG A 137 -24.97 1.27 10.55
CA ARG A 137 -25.35 -0.07 10.11
C ARG A 137 -24.15 -0.81 9.50
N SER A 138 -23.44 -0.16 8.58
CA SER A 138 -22.24 -0.74 7.95
C SER A 138 -21.14 -1.00 8.97
N ALA A 139 -20.92 -0.08 9.91
CA ALA A 139 -19.98 -0.26 11.01
C ALA A 139 -20.32 -1.50 11.87
N LYS A 140 -21.60 -1.70 12.19
CA LYS A 140 -22.05 -2.88 12.93
C LYS A 140 -21.77 -4.17 12.17
N LEU A 141 -22.10 -4.21 10.87
CA LEU A 141 -21.90 -5.42 10.06
C LEU A 141 -20.42 -5.81 10.00
N ILE A 142 -19.52 -4.84 9.82
CA ILE A 142 -18.07 -5.09 9.87
C ILE A 142 -17.66 -5.62 11.24
N MET A 143 -18.14 -5.01 12.32
CA MET A 143 -17.79 -5.43 13.68
C MET A 143 -18.38 -6.81 14.05
N ASP A 144 -19.54 -7.18 13.52
CA ASP A 144 -20.10 -8.54 13.65
C ASP A 144 -19.21 -9.56 12.93
N GLY A 145 -18.68 -9.24 11.75
CA GLY A 145 -17.68 -10.06 11.06
C GLY A 145 -16.39 -10.21 11.86
N VAL A 146 -15.85 -9.10 12.38
CA VAL A 146 -14.68 -9.09 13.27
C VAL A 146 -14.93 -9.91 14.54
N ARG A 147 -16.14 -9.86 15.11
CA ARG A 147 -16.51 -10.66 16.28
C ARG A 147 -16.44 -12.15 15.98
N LYS A 148 -16.98 -12.60 14.85
CA LYS A 148 -16.87 -14.02 14.41
C LYS A 148 -15.42 -14.46 14.28
N VAL A 149 -14.54 -13.58 13.78
CA VAL A 149 -13.09 -13.84 13.70
C VAL A 149 -12.49 -13.97 15.09
N ALA A 150 -12.85 -13.12 16.05
CA ALA A 150 -12.36 -13.23 17.43
C ALA A 150 -12.83 -14.54 18.09
N ASP A 151 -14.09 -14.91 17.90
CA ASP A 151 -14.68 -16.14 18.45
C ASP A 151 -14.02 -17.43 17.91
N SER A 152 -13.32 -17.36 16.78
CA SER A 152 -12.49 -18.46 16.26
C SER A 152 -11.18 -18.68 17.03
N GLY A 153 -10.89 -17.86 18.05
CA GLY A 153 -9.68 -17.95 18.89
C GLY A 153 -8.53 -17.02 18.48
N ARG A 154 -8.79 -16.06 17.59
CA ARG A 154 -7.79 -15.07 17.15
C ARG A 154 -7.82 -13.84 18.07
N THR A 155 -6.67 -13.28 18.41
CA THR A 155 -6.60 -12.05 19.21
C THR A 155 -6.81 -10.83 18.33
N ILE A 156 -7.79 -9.99 18.63
CA ILE A 156 -8.06 -8.77 17.88
C ILE A 156 -7.89 -7.55 18.78
N ILE A 157 -7.10 -6.59 18.32
CA ILE A 157 -6.86 -5.32 19.01
C ILE A 157 -7.29 -4.21 18.07
N CYS A 158 -8.25 -3.39 18.49
CA CYS A 158 -8.73 -2.29 17.66
C CYS A 158 -8.76 -0.95 18.39
N THR A 159 -8.48 0.13 17.67
CA THR A 159 -8.77 1.49 18.10
C THR A 159 -10.15 1.87 17.55
N ILE A 160 -11.01 2.45 18.39
CA ILE A 160 -12.28 3.00 17.92
C ILE A 160 -12.48 4.39 18.50
N HIS A 161 -12.96 5.28 17.63
CA HIS A 161 -13.41 6.62 17.95
C HIS A 161 -14.94 6.61 18.08
N GLN A 162 -15.46 6.75 19.31
CA GLN A 162 -16.89 6.91 19.61
C GLN A 162 -17.85 5.92 18.89
N PRO A 163 -17.88 4.63 19.28
CA PRO A 163 -18.79 3.64 18.73
C PRO A 163 -20.24 3.89 19.17
N SER A 164 -21.18 3.39 18.38
CA SER A 164 -22.57 3.21 18.82
C SER A 164 -22.63 2.21 19.98
N SER A 165 -23.72 2.26 20.77
CA SER A 165 -23.94 1.33 21.88
C SER A 165 -23.91 -0.13 21.41
N GLU A 166 -24.52 -0.43 20.26
CA GLU A 166 -24.54 -1.77 19.69
C GLU A 166 -23.14 -2.31 19.37
N VAL A 167 -22.28 -1.49 18.78
CA VAL A 167 -20.88 -1.87 18.50
C VAL A 167 -20.09 -1.99 19.80
N PHE A 168 -20.34 -1.11 20.77
CA PHE A 168 -19.63 -1.12 22.04
C PHE A 168 -19.87 -2.42 22.85
N TYR A 169 -21.06 -3.01 22.73
CA TYR A 169 -21.39 -4.28 23.39
C TYR A 169 -20.70 -5.51 22.79
N LEU A 170 -20.03 -5.40 21.64
CA LEU A 170 -19.30 -6.51 21.02
C LEU A 170 -17.90 -6.73 21.63
N PHE A 171 -17.38 -5.77 22.39
CA PHE A 171 -16.03 -5.85 22.96
C PHE A 171 -15.99 -6.68 24.24
N ASP A 172 -14.98 -7.56 24.34
CA ASP A 172 -14.72 -8.33 25.55
C ASP A 172 -14.05 -7.44 26.63
N SER A 173 -12.98 -6.74 26.24
CA SER A 173 -12.17 -5.93 27.14
C SER A 173 -11.93 -4.52 26.57
N LEU A 174 -11.70 -3.56 27.45
CA LEU A 174 -11.46 -2.17 27.09
C LEU A 174 -10.19 -1.65 27.76
N LEU A 175 -9.27 -1.12 26.93
CA LEU A 175 -8.19 -0.23 27.38
C LEU A 175 -8.60 1.22 27.12
N LEU A 176 -8.70 2.04 28.17
CA LEU A 176 -9.02 3.46 28.08
C LEU A 176 -7.81 4.32 28.41
N LEU A 177 -7.42 5.16 27.46
CA LEU A 177 -6.29 6.10 27.59
C LEU A 177 -6.78 7.55 27.69
N LYS A 178 -6.12 8.35 28.52
CA LYS A 178 -6.28 9.81 28.54
C LYS A 178 -5.12 10.51 27.83
N ARG A 179 -5.26 11.81 27.59
CA ARG A 179 -4.19 12.66 27.03
C ARG A 179 -2.91 12.51 27.87
N GLY A 180 -1.79 12.26 27.20
CA GLY A 180 -0.51 11.91 27.84
C GLY A 180 -0.17 10.42 27.78
N GLY A 181 -1.06 9.55 27.28
CA GLY A 181 -0.80 8.12 27.14
C GLY A 181 -0.97 7.32 28.44
N GLU A 182 -1.62 7.92 29.45
CA GLU A 182 -1.84 7.29 30.74
C GLU A 182 -3.12 6.44 30.73
N THR A 183 -3.09 5.29 31.41
CA THR A 183 -4.22 4.36 31.50
C THR A 183 -5.20 4.80 32.57
N VAL A 184 -6.48 4.89 32.20
CA VAL A 184 -7.59 5.23 33.10
C VAL A 184 -8.39 3.99 33.51
N PHE A 185 -8.50 3.03 32.60
CA PHE A 185 -9.21 1.79 32.83
C PHE A 185 -8.66 0.69 31.92
N PHE A 186 -8.52 -0.51 32.47
CA PHE A 186 -8.28 -1.73 31.72
C PHE A 186 -9.02 -2.88 32.39
N GLY A 187 -9.84 -3.59 31.62
CA GLY A 187 -10.55 -4.76 32.12
C GLY A 187 -11.68 -5.20 31.20
N ASP A 188 -12.32 -6.29 31.59
CA ASP A 188 -13.46 -6.85 30.86
C ASP A 188 -14.71 -6.00 31.06
N LEU A 189 -15.43 -5.75 29.98
CA LEU A 189 -16.64 -4.92 30.01
C LEU A 189 -17.81 -5.64 30.70
N GLY A 190 -17.84 -6.98 30.64
CA GLY A 190 -18.93 -7.77 31.17
C GLY A 190 -20.24 -7.57 30.40
N LYS A 191 -21.34 -8.17 30.89
CA LYS A 191 -22.64 -8.12 30.21
C LYS A 191 -23.17 -6.68 30.16
N ASN A 192 -23.42 -6.17 28.96
CA ASN A 192 -23.88 -4.80 28.71
C ASN A 192 -22.96 -3.72 29.33
N CYS A 193 -21.65 -3.97 29.40
CA CYS A 193 -20.65 -3.03 29.92
C CYS A 193 -20.81 -2.67 31.41
N ARG A 194 -21.48 -3.50 32.22
CA ARG A 194 -21.72 -3.20 33.65
C ARG A 194 -20.44 -3.00 34.45
N ASN A 195 -19.39 -3.78 34.21
CA ASN A 195 -18.14 -3.68 34.95
C ASN A 195 -17.50 -2.29 34.81
N LEU A 196 -17.60 -1.70 33.61
CA LEU A 196 -17.14 -0.34 33.33
C LEU A 196 -18.02 0.70 34.00
N ILE A 197 -19.35 0.54 33.89
CA ILE A 197 -20.31 1.49 34.48
C ILE A 197 -20.13 1.53 35.99
N ASP A 198 -20.12 0.37 36.65
CA ASP A 198 -19.91 0.24 38.09
C ASP A 198 -18.56 0.82 38.52
N TYR A 199 -17.50 0.65 37.71
CA TYR A 199 -16.20 1.26 37.99
C TYR A 199 -16.27 2.78 38.03
N PHE A 200 -16.88 3.40 37.00
CA PHE A 200 -16.97 4.85 36.91
C PHE A 200 -17.96 5.46 37.91
N GLU A 201 -19.08 4.79 38.21
CA GLU A 201 -20.06 5.25 39.21
C GLU A 201 -19.51 5.22 40.65
N ASN A 202 -18.54 4.33 40.94
CA ASN A 202 -17.84 4.28 42.22
C ASN A 202 -16.77 5.39 42.39
N ILE A 203 -16.47 6.17 41.34
CA ILE A 203 -15.49 7.26 41.41
C ILE A 203 -16.19 8.52 41.96
N PRO A 204 -15.65 9.13 43.03
CA PRO A 204 -16.20 10.36 43.58
C PRO A 204 -16.24 11.49 42.53
N GLY A 205 -17.41 12.09 42.34
CA GLY A 205 -17.62 13.22 41.43
C GLY A 205 -18.03 12.85 40.01
N VAL A 206 -18.16 11.57 39.67
CA VAL A 206 -18.71 11.13 38.38
C VAL A 206 -20.24 11.15 38.42
N VAL A 207 -20.86 11.73 37.39
CA VAL A 207 -22.32 11.72 37.22
C VAL A 207 -22.75 10.32 36.75
N PRO A 208 -23.72 9.66 37.41
CA PRO A 208 -24.22 8.34 37.00
C PRO A 208 -24.73 8.33 35.56
N LEU A 209 -24.71 7.15 34.93
CA LEU A 209 -25.11 7.00 33.53
C LEU A 209 -26.61 7.32 33.34
N PRO A 210 -26.98 8.30 32.48
CA PRO A 210 -28.37 8.57 32.20
C PRO A 210 -29.07 7.39 31.49
N LYS A 211 -30.36 7.15 31.80
CA LYS A 211 -31.12 6.05 31.20
C LYS A 211 -31.16 6.17 29.67
N GLY A 212 -30.73 5.12 28.97
CA GLY A 212 -30.72 5.06 27.50
C GLY A 212 -29.56 5.80 26.84
N TYR A 213 -28.62 6.34 27.62
CA TYR A 213 -27.43 7.00 27.08
C TYR A 213 -26.34 5.99 26.73
N ASN A 214 -25.53 6.32 25.72
CA ASN A 214 -24.47 5.42 25.26
C ASN A 214 -23.32 5.37 26.30
N PRO A 215 -23.01 4.21 26.89
CA PRO A 215 -21.92 4.08 27.86
C PRO A 215 -20.56 4.54 27.30
N ALA A 216 -20.32 4.31 26.00
CA ALA A 216 -19.07 4.72 25.36
C ALA A 216 -18.90 6.23 25.32
N THR A 217 -19.97 6.96 25.02
CA THR A 217 -19.99 8.43 24.98
C THR A 217 -19.87 9.01 26.38
N TRP A 218 -20.66 8.48 27.32
CA TRP A 218 -20.63 8.87 28.73
C TRP A 218 -19.24 8.77 29.36
N MET A 219 -18.59 7.61 29.21
CA MET A 219 -17.22 7.39 29.69
C MET A 219 -16.25 8.45 29.17
N LEU A 220 -16.35 8.78 27.87
CA LEU A 220 -15.49 9.77 27.22
C LEU A 220 -15.76 11.19 27.75
N GLU A 221 -17.01 11.52 28.07
CA GLU A 221 -17.37 12.78 28.73
C GLU A 221 -16.83 12.85 30.16
N CYS A 222 -16.92 11.76 30.94
CA CYS A 222 -16.40 11.70 32.31
C CYS A 222 -14.89 11.99 32.38
N ILE A 223 -14.12 11.48 31.42
CA ILE A 223 -12.67 11.73 31.33
C ILE A 223 -12.31 13.09 30.69
N GLY A 224 -13.30 13.95 30.40
CA GLY A 224 -13.10 15.31 29.90
C GLY A 224 -12.78 15.41 28.40
N THR A 225 -13.27 14.47 27.59
CA THR A 225 -13.01 14.45 26.13
C THR A 225 -14.17 14.98 25.27
N GLY A 226 -15.20 15.56 25.91
CA GLY A 226 -16.34 16.23 25.27
C GLY A 226 -16.19 17.76 25.17
N VAL A 227 -16.96 18.38 24.28
CA VAL A 227 -16.95 19.83 23.95
C VAL A 227 -17.43 20.73 25.11
N SER A 228 -18.00 20.14 26.17
CA SER A 228 -18.38 20.85 27.38
C SER A 228 -17.19 21.04 28.32
N ASN A 229 -16.48 22.16 28.13
CA ASN A 229 -15.60 22.77 29.14
C ASN A 229 -16.42 23.23 30.36
N GLY A 230 -16.93 22.29 31.15
CA GLY A 230 -17.66 22.55 32.38
C GLY A 230 -17.18 21.62 33.48
N ALA A 231 -16.44 22.19 34.44
CA ALA A 231 -15.79 21.56 35.58
C ALA A 231 -14.46 20.84 35.25
N ALA A 232 -13.38 21.46 35.70
CA ALA A 232 -12.16 20.75 36.05
C ALA A 232 -12.53 19.67 37.07
N ASN A 233 -12.74 18.42 36.62
CA ASN A 233 -12.89 17.30 37.53
C ASN A 233 -11.59 17.18 38.35
N PRO A 234 -11.62 17.37 39.67
CA PRO A 234 -10.44 17.33 40.53
C PRO A 234 -9.90 15.90 40.72
N THR A 235 -10.58 14.90 40.16
CA THR A 235 -10.28 13.49 40.36
C THR A 235 -9.20 13.02 39.39
N ASN A 236 -8.03 12.63 39.92
CA ASN A 236 -6.98 12.02 39.13
C ASN A 236 -7.35 10.55 38.82
N PHE A 237 -8.04 10.34 37.70
CA PHE A 237 -8.46 9.02 37.23
C PHE A 237 -7.33 7.98 37.15
N VAL A 238 -6.08 8.42 36.94
CA VAL A 238 -4.92 7.53 36.83
C VAL A 238 -4.49 6.98 38.19
N GLU A 239 -4.45 7.83 39.22
CA GLU A 239 -4.17 7.40 40.59
C GLU A 239 -5.27 6.47 41.12
N TYR A 240 -6.53 6.76 40.77
CA TYR A 240 -7.64 5.88 41.11
C TYR A 240 -7.49 4.51 40.43
N PHE A 241 -7.13 4.46 39.14
CA PHE A 241 -6.87 3.19 38.47
C PHE A 241 -5.72 2.43 39.12
N GLN A 242 -4.62 3.10 39.47
CA GLN A 242 -3.46 2.48 40.11
C GLN A 242 -3.80 1.81 41.46
N SER A 243 -4.72 2.40 42.23
CA SER A 243 -5.18 1.87 43.52
C SER A 243 -6.38 0.91 43.39
N SER A 244 -6.99 0.81 42.21
CA SER A 244 -8.20 0.01 41.98
C SER A 244 -7.95 -1.51 41.99
N ALA A 245 -9.01 -2.27 42.26
CA ALA A 245 -9.01 -3.73 42.15
C ALA A 245 -8.68 -4.21 40.73
N TYR A 246 -9.02 -3.43 39.68
CA TYR A 246 -8.71 -3.78 38.30
C TYR A 246 -7.21 -3.78 38.02
N ASN A 247 -6.44 -2.84 38.60
CA ASN A 247 -4.99 -2.85 38.46
C ASN A 247 -4.35 -4.03 39.22
N GLN A 248 -4.89 -4.40 40.38
CA GLN A 248 -4.43 -5.60 41.09
C GLN A 248 -4.71 -6.88 40.29
N GLN A 249 -5.90 -6.98 39.68
CA GLN A 249 -6.24 -8.08 38.77
C GLN A 249 -5.34 -8.10 37.53
N LEU A 250 -5.04 -6.94 36.94
CA LEU A 250 -4.11 -6.82 35.83
C LEU A 250 -2.72 -7.34 36.22
N GLN A 251 -2.18 -6.90 37.36
CA GLN A 251 -0.87 -7.38 37.85
C GLN A 251 -0.88 -8.89 38.11
N THR A 252 -1.96 -9.41 38.69
CA THR A 252 -2.13 -10.85 38.93
C THR A 252 -2.20 -11.63 37.61
N ASN A 253 -2.91 -11.11 36.61
CA ASN A 253 -2.97 -11.70 35.28
C ASN A 253 -1.62 -11.64 34.56
N MET A 254 -0.90 -10.53 34.65
CA MET A 254 0.45 -10.41 34.11
C MET A 254 1.39 -11.45 34.71
N ALA A 255 1.25 -11.77 36.00
CA ALA A 255 2.08 -12.77 36.67
C ALA A 255 1.79 -14.24 36.28
N LYS A 256 0.74 -14.51 35.49
CA LYS A 256 0.43 -15.87 35.02
C LYS A 256 1.46 -16.36 33.99
N GLU A 257 1.68 -17.67 33.98
CA GLU A 257 2.45 -18.36 32.95
C GLU A 257 1.81 -18.17 31.57
N GLY A 258 2.63 -18.00 30.54
CA GLY A 258 2.23 -17.70 29.17
C GLY A 258 2.05 -16.20 28.87
N ILE A 259 2.04 -15.32 29.88
CA ILE A 259 1.88 -13.87 29.69
C ILE A 259 3.22 -13.14 29.89
N THR A 260 3.75 -13.09 31.11
CA THR A 260 5.09 -12.53 31.38
C THR A 260 6.14 -13.58 31.69
N VAL A 261 5.70 -14.78 32.08
CA VAL A 261 6.56 -15.92 32.38
C VAL A 261 6.37 -16.96 31.27
N PRO A 262 7.44 -17.52 30.69
CA PRO A 262 7.32 -18.61 29.72
C PRO A 262 6.51 -19.79 30.25
N SER A 263 5.59 -20.32 29.43
CA SER A 263 4.85 -21.55 29.72
C SER A 263 5.35 -22.69 28.83
N PRO A 264 5.42 -23.95 29.33
CA PRO A 264 5.73 -25.12 28.50
C PRO A 264 4.72 -25.36 27.37
N ASP A 265 3.46 -24.97 27.58
CA ASP A 265 2.36 -25.22 26.63
C ASP A 265 2.36 -24.23 25.45
N LEU A 266 3.00 -23.07 25.61
CA LEU A 266 3.05 -22.00 24.63
C LEU A 266 4.51 -21.72 24.23
N PRO A 267 5.03 -22.38 23.19
CA PRO A 267 6.41 -22.20 22.76
C PRO A 267 6.65 -20.79 22.20
N GLU A 268 7.92 -20.39 22.21
CA GLU A 268 8.39 -19.14 21.61
C GLU A 268 8.09 -19.11 20.10
N MET A 269 7.53 -18.00 19.61
CA MET A 269 7.26 -17.79 18.19
C MET A 269 8.54 -17.41 17.44
N VAL A 270 9.35 -18.41 17.11
CA VAL A 270 10.59 -18.21 16.36
C VAL A 270 10.37 -18.42 14.86
N PHE A 271 10.81 -17.45 14.06
CA PHE A 271 10.75 -17.54 12.60
C PHE A 271 12.16 -17.44 11.99
N GLY A 272 12.60 -18.50 11.30
CA GLY A 272 13.93 -18.53 10.68
C GLY A 272 14.06 -17.75 9.37
N LYS A 273 12.94 -17.45 8.69
CA LYS A 273 12.92 -16.72 7.42
C LYS A 273 12.15 -15.42 7.54
N LYS A 274 12.71 -14.35 6.95
CA LYS A 274 12.11 -13.01 6.90
C LYS A 274 10.75 -12.98 6.19
N ARG A 275 10.53 -13.88 5.21
CA ARG A 275 9.29 -13.98 4.42
C ARG A 275 8.78 -15.41 4.47
N ALA A 276 7.46 -15.56 4.47
CA ALA A 276 6.80 -16.85 4.60
C ALA A 276 6.84 -17.66 3.29
N ALA A 277 6.51 -17.03 2.16
CA ALA A 277 6.50 -17.68 0.87
C ALA A 277 7.90 -17.84 0.24
N ASN A 278 8.04 -18.88 -0.59
CA ASN A 278 9.24 -19.11 -1.40
C ASN A 278 9.43 -18.03 -2.46
N SER A 279 10.68 -17.81 -2.88
CA SER A 279 11.04 -16.80 -3.88
C SER A 279 10.31 -17.00 -5.23
N LEU A 280 10.14 -18.26 -5.65
CA LEU A 280 9.42 -18.59 -6.89
C LEU A 280 7.93 -18.26 -6.82
N THR A 281 7.30 -18.53 -5.67
CA THR A 281 5.89 -18.16 -5.41
C THR A 281 5.73 -16.64 -5.43
N GLN A 282 6.63 -15.91 -4.76
CA GLN A 282 6.65 -14.44 -4.79
C GLN A 282 6.75 -13.92 -6.23
N MET A 283 7.69 -14.44 -7.02
CA MET A 283 7.83 -14.08 -8.44
C MET A 283 6.55 -14.33 -9.22
N LYS A 284 5.98 -15.54 -9.13
CA LYS A 284 4.78 -15.94 -9.90
C LYS A 284 3.61 -14.99 -9.63
N PHE A 285 3.28 -14.75 -8.35
CA PHE A 285 2.14 -13.92 -7.98
C PHE A 285 2.34 -12.45 -8.31
N VAL A 286 3.54 -11.91 -8.08
CA VAL A 286 3.83 -10.49 -8.36
C VAL A 286 3.87 -10.22 -9.87
N VAL A 287 4.55 -11.06 -10.65
CA VAL A 287 4.59 -10.92 -12.12
C VAL A 287 3.20 -11.09 -12.72
N TRP A 288 2.43 -12.09 -12.27
CA TRP A 288 1.07 -12.30 -12.74
C TRP A 288 0.15 -11.11 -12.43
N ARG A 289 0.25 -10.55 -11.22
CA ARG A 289 -0.49 -9.35 -10.83
C ARG A 289 -0.21 -8.19 -11.79
N TYR A 290 1.05 -7.94 -12.13
CA TYR A 290 1.42 -6.88 -13.07
C TYR A 290 0.87 -7.12 -14.48
N ILE A 291 0.95 -8.36 -15.00
CA ILE A 291 0.39 -8.70 -16.31
C ILE A 291 -1.12 -8.43 -16.34
N GLN A 292 -1.85 -8.86 -15.30
CA GLN A 292 -3.29 -8.61 -15.19
C GLN A 292 -3.62 -7.12 -15.04
N MET A 293 -2.83 -6.39 -14.24
CA MET A 293 -3.01 -4.94 -14.04
C MET A 293 -2.89 -4.17 -15.36
N TYR A 294 -1.89 -4.49 -16.17
CA TYR A 294 -1.66 -3.85 -17.47
C TYR A 294 -2.77 -4.19 -18.47
N TRP A 295 -3.24 -5.44 -18.45
CA TRP A 295 -4.36 -5.87 -19.29
C TRP A 295 -5.68 -5.18 -18.90
N ARG A 296 -5.99 -5.08 -17.60
CA ARG A 296 -7.24 -4.50 -17.06
C ARG A 296 -7.24 -2.98 -16.90
N THR A 297 -6.12 -2.35 -17.25
CA THR A 297 -5.97 -0.89 -17.32
C THR A 297 -5.75 -0.47 -18.78
N PRO A 298 -6.76 -0.67 -19.66
CA PRO A 298 -6.60 -0.46 -21.09
C PRO A 298 -6.32 1.00 -21.40
N THR A 299 -6.80 1.96 -20.60
CA THR A 299 -6.58 3.39 -20.80
C THR A 299 -5.09 3.72 -20.95
N TYR A 300 -4.22 3.12 -20.15
CA TYR A 300 -2.79 3.34 -20.23
C TYR A 300 -2.20 2.86 -21.57
N ASN A 301 -2.44 1.59 -21.91
CA ASN A 301 -1.86 0.96 -23.10
C ASN A 301 -2.50 1.47 -24.41
N LEU A 302 -3.82 1.64 -24.44
CA LEU A 302 -4.55 2.14 -25.62
C LEU A 302 -4.17 3.59 -25.94
N THR A 303 -3.98 4.44 -24.92
CA THR A 303 -3.55 5.82 -25.12
C THR A 303 -2.17 5.86 -25.77
N ARG A 304 -1.24 5.00 -25.34
CA ARG A 304 0.10 4.87 -25.97
C ARG A 304 0.01 4.40 -27.43
N MET A 305 -0.79 3.37 -27.71
CA MET A 305 -0.97 2.85 -29.07
C MET A 305 -1.61 3.89 -30.00
N TYR A 306 -2.66 4.57 -29.55
CA TYR A 306 -3.30 5.64 -30.31
C TYR A 306 -2.33 6.78 -30.61
N LEU A 307 -1.60 7.24 -29.60
CA LEU A 307 -0.66 8.35 -29.77
C LEU A 307 0.53 7.98 -30.64
N ALA A 308 0.99 6.72 -30.61
CA ALA A 308 2.00 6.22 -31.53
C ALA A 308 1.55 6.31 -32.99
N ILE A 309 0.33 5.88 -33.30
CA ILE A 309 -0.22 6.00 -34.66
C ILE A 309 -0.40 7.47 -35.04
N PHE A 310 -0.93 8.29 -34.13
CA PHE A 310 -1.10 9.73 -34.36
C PHE A 310 0.22 10.43 -34.68
N LEU A 311 1.28 10.18 -33.89
CA LEU A 311 2.61 10.73 -34.14
C LEU A 311 3.21 10.22 -35.44
N ALA A 312 3.02 8.94 -35.76
CA ALA A 312 3.51 8.37 -37.01
C ALA A 312 2.88 9.05 -38.23
N LEU A 313 1.58 9.33 -38.18
CA LEU A 313 0.88 10.08 -39.23
C LEU A 313 1.30 11.55 -39.26
N LEU A 314 1.41 12.20 -38.10
CA LEU A 314 1.81 13.61 -37.99
C LEU A 314 3.19 13.83 -38.59
N PHE A 315 4.20 13.08 -38.14
CA PHE A 315 5.56 13.18 -38.68
C PHE A 315 5.65 12.64 -40.11
N GLY A 316 4.89 11.59 -40.43
CA GLY A 316 4.76 11.10 -41.80
C GLY A 316 4.35 12.22 -42.76
N LEU A 317 3.26 12.93 -42.45
CA LEU A 317 2.72 14.04 -43.25
C LEU A 317 3.69 15.24 -43.38
N ILE A 318 4.41 15.59 -42.31
CA ILE A 318 5.35 16.72 -42.32
C ILE A 318 6.51 16.48 -43.29
N PHE A 319 6.89 15.22 -43.51
CA PHE A 319 8.08 14.84 -44.24
C PHE A 319 7.82 13.94 -45.46
N VAL A 320 6.57 13.95 -45.98
CA VAL A 320 6.25 13.33 -47.27
C VAL A 320 7.10 13.98 -48.36
N ASP A 321 7.70 13.17 -49.23
CA ASP A 321 8.53 13.59 -50.38
C ASP A 321 9.80 14.39 -50.04
N ALA A 322 10.40 14.17 -48.87
CA ALA A 322 11.70 14.76 -48.55
C ALA A 322 12.80 14.23 -49.48
N ASP A 323 13.49 15.13 -50.20
CA ASP A 323 14.62 14.77 -51.08
C ASP A 323 15.92 14.59 -50.29
N TYR A 324 16.25 13.33 -49.98
CA TYR A 324 17.45 12.95 -49.22
C TYR A 324 18.76 13.05 -50.01
N ALA A 325 18.74 13.41 -51.30
CA ALA A 325 19.96 13.53 -52.11
C ALA A 325 20.76 14.80 -51.80
N SER A 326 20.10 15.84 -51.27
CA SER A 326 20.75 17.11 -50.90
C SER A 326 21.29 17.09 -49.46
N TYR A 327 22.37 17.83 -49.19
CA TYR A 327 22.90 17.99 -47.83
C TYR A 327 21.85 18.54 -46.85
N SER A 328 20.98 19.43 -47.35
CA SER A 328 19.85 19.95 -46.58
C SER A 328 18.82 18.86 -46.27
N GLY A 329 18.44 18.04 -47.26
CA GLY A 329 17.47 16.96 -47.07
C GLY A 329 17.98 15.82 -46.19
N LEU A 330 19.27 15.50 -46.25
CA LEU A 330 19.90 14.54 -45.33
C LEU A 330 19.83 15.05 -43.87
N ASN A 331 20.16 16.32 -43.63
CA ASN A 331 20.01 16.92 -42.30
C ASN A 331 18.55 16.96 -41.82
N SER A 332 17.60 17.24 -42.72
CA SER A 332 16.16 17.15 -42.43
C SER A 332 15.73 15.73 -42.06
N GLY A 333 16.28 14.71 -42.73
CA GLY A 333 16.03 13.30 -42.41
C GLY A 333 16.53 12.90 -41.02
N VAL A 334 17.76 13.30 -40.67
CA VAL A 334 18.31 13.06 -39.32
C VAL A 334 17.49 13.79 -38.26
N GLY A 335 17.12 15.05 -38.52
CA GLY A 335 16.27 15.83 -37.60
C GLY A 335 14.88 15.23 -37.41
N MET A 336 14.32 14.63 -38.45
CA MET A 336 13.05 13.93 -38.36
C MET A 336 13.13 12.68 -37.48
N VAL A 337 14.13 11.81 -37.72
CA VAL A 337 14.35 10.60 -36.90
C VAL A 337 14.55 10.98 -35.43
N PHE A 338 15.33 12.03 -35.18
CA PHE A 338 15.53 12.61 -33.85
C PHE A 338 14.21 13.07 -33.22
N MET A 339 13.41 13.88 -33.92
CA MET A 339 12.13 14.39 -33.39
C MET A 339 11.13 13.26 -33.14
N ALA A 340 11.02 12.31 -34.07
CA ALA A 340 10.17 11.14 -33.93
C ALA A 340 10.55 10.29 -32.69
N ALA A 341 11.84 10.01 -32.51
CA ALA A 341 12.33 9.25 -31.37
C ALA A 341 12.15 10.01 -30.04
N LEU A 342 12.42 11.30 -30.02
CA LEU A 342 12.30 12.16 -28.84
C LEU A 342 10.86 12.29 -28.38
N PHE A 343 9.90 12.52 -29.28
CA PHE A 343 8.50 12.65 -28.92
C PHE A 343 7.93 11.33 -28.39
N ASN A 344 8.19 10.20 -29.07
CA ASN A 344 7.76 8.89 -28.57
C ASN A 344 8.34 8.58 -27.18
N SER A 345 9.62 8.94 -26.97
CA SER A 345 10.34 8.80 -25.70
C SER A 345 9.71 9.63 -24.57
N MET A 346 9.46 10.92 -24.80
CA MET A 346 8.86 11.82 -23.80
C MET A 346 7.43 11.42 -23.45
N MET A 347 6.66 10.95 -24.43
CA MET A 347 5.31 10.47 -24.20
C MET A 347 5.29 9.21 -23.34
N ALA A 348 6.21 8.27 -23.60
CA ALA A 348 6.35 7.07 -22.79
C ALA A 348 6.71 7.43 -21.33
N PHE A 349 7.65 8.37 -21.14
CA PHE A 349 8.02 8.90 -19.84
C PHE A 349 6.83 9.49 -19.06
N GLN A 350 6.06 10.39 -19.68
CA GLN A 350 4.93 11.04 -19.00
C GLN A 350 3.78 10.06 -18.72
N SER A 351 3.56 9.09 -19.60
CA SER A 351 2.44 8.15 -19.46
C SER A 351 2.59 7.22 -18.26
N VAL A 352 3.82 6.81 -17.89
CA VAL A 352 4.06 5.79 -16.85
C VAL A 352 4.02 6.35 -15.44
N LEU A 353 4.23 7.66 -15.26
CA LEU A 353 4.23 8.33 -13.96
C LEU A 353 2.94 8.12 -13.16
N PRO A 354 1.73 8.44 -13.68
CA PRO A 354 0.49 8.26 -12.93
C PRO A 354 0.24 6.81 -12.53
N LEU A 355 0.51 5.85 -13.43
CA LEU A 355 0.36 4.42 -13.15
C LEU A 355 1.32 3.94 -12.06
N SER A 356 2.57 4.40 -12.07
CA SER A 356 3.57 4.00 -11.07
C SER A 356 3.33 4.66 -9.72
N CYS A 357 2.85 5.91 -9.72
CA CYS A 357 2.52 6.66 -8.51
C CYS A 357 1.29 6.09 -7.80
N SER A 358 0.26 5.63 -8.53
CA SER A 358 -0.93 5.03 -7.92
C SER A 358 -0.63 3.71 -7.20
N GLU A 359 0.18 2.84 -7.80
CA GLU A 359 0.57 1.54 -7.18
C GLU A 359 1.61 1.68 -6.06
N ARG A 360 2.25 2.84 -5.93
CA ARG A 360 3.28 3.06 -4.91
C ARG A 360 2.75 2.87 -3.49
N ALA A 361 1.52 3.29 -3.22
CA ALA A 361 0.94 3.18 -1.88
C ALA A 361 0.66 1.71 -1.50
N SER A 362 0.16 0.90 -2.45
CA SER A 362 -0.08 -0.54 -2.25
C SER A 362 1.25 -1.26 -1.94
N PHE A 363 2.31 -0.93 -2.67
CA PHE A 363 3.66 -1.44 -2.45
C PHE A 363 4.21 -1.14 -1.06
N TYR A 364 4.08 0.11 -0.56
CA TYR A 364 4.61 0.46 0.75
C TYR A 364 3.90 -0.28 1.89
N ARG A 365 2.58 -0.43 1.80
CA ARG A 365 1.79 -1.23 2.74
C ARG A 365 2.25 -2.69 2.75
N GLU A 366 2.36 -3.31 1.58
CA GLU A 366 2.78 -4.71 1.44
C GLU A 366 4.24 -4.93 1.90
N ARG A 367 5.11 -3.92 1.70
CA ARG A 367 6.48 -3.93 2.18
C ARG A 367 6.56 -3.82 3.70
N ALA A 368 5.69 -3.04 4.34
CA ALA A 368 5.63 -2.94 5.81
C ALA A 368 5.40 -4.33 6.44
N SER A 369 4.47 -5.10 5.87
CA SER A 369 4.12 -6.48 6.27
C SER A 369 5.08 -7.56 5.74
N GLN A 370 6.18 -7.20 5.07
CA GLN A 370 7.18 -8.14 4.53
C GLN A 370 6.62 -9.23 3.58
N THR A 371 5.54 -8.93 2.85
CA THR A 371 4.81 -9.89 1.99
C THR A 371 5.69 -10.50 0.89
N TYR A 372 6.51 -9.70 0.20
CA TYR A 372 7.42 -10.18 -0.85
C TYR A 372 8.72 -9.37 -0.91
N ASN A 373 9.67 -9.83 -1.72
CA ASN A 373 10.90 -9.11 -2.00
C ASN A 373 10.66 -7.98 -3.01
N ALA A 374 11.12 -6.77 -2.70
CA ALA A 374 11.05 -5.62 -3.61
C ALA A 374 11.67 -5.92 -4.98
N PHE A 375 12.69 -6.79 -5.03
CA PHE A 375 13.25 -7.26 -6.31
C PHE A 375 12.18 -7.83 -7.26
N TRP A 376 11.27 -8.68 -6.76
CA TRP A 376 10.22 -9.28 -7.59
C TRP A 376 9.17 -8.28 -8.06
N TYR A 377 8.96 -7.22 -7.30
CA TYR A 377 8.09 -6.12 -7.68
C TYR A 377 8.65 -5.38 -8.90
N PHE A 378 9.94 -5.02 -8.87
CA PHE A 378 10.60 -4.41 -10.03
C PHE A 378 10.66 -5.34 -11.24
N VAL A 379 10.96 -6.62 -11.03
CA VAL A 379 10.94 -7.61 -12.13
C VAL A 379 9.54 -7.72 -12.73
N GLY A 380 8.49 -7.77 -11.90
CA GLY A 380 7.10 -7.82 -12.36
C GLY A 380 6.71 -6.61 -13.19
N SER A 381 7.01 -5.40 -12.72
CA SER A 381 6.72 -4.17 -13.45
C SER A 381 7.51 -4.08 -14.76
N SER A 382 8.79 -4.46 -14.75
CA SER A 382 9.64 -4.43 -15.95
C SER A 382 9.21 -5.44 -17.01
N VAL A 383 8.93 -6.68 -16.61
CA VAL A 383 8.53 -7.74 -17.56
C VAL A 383 7.17 -7.42 -18.19
N ALA A 384 6.25 -6.84 -17.44
CA ALA A 384 4.94 -6.45 -17.98
C ALA A 384 5.03 -5.32 -19.01
N GLU A 385 6.00 -4.39 -18.91
CA GLU A 385 6.17 -3.27 -19.86
C GLU A 385 6.69 -3.69 -21.23
N ILE A 386 7.58 -4.68 -21.29
CA ILE A 386 8.33 -5.02 -22.51
C ILE A 386 7.40 -5.27 -23.72
N PRO A 387 6.36 -6.13 -23.62
CA PRO A 387 5.49 -6.40 -24.77
C PRO A 387 4.75 -5.15 -25.26
N TYR A 388 4.27 -4.30 -24.36
CA TYR A 388 3.52 -3.09 -24.73
C TYR A 388 4.41 -2.01 -25.33
N CYS A 389 5.63 -1.85 -24.82
CA CYS A 389 6.62 -0.93 -25.41
C CYS A 389 6.96 -1.33 -26.85
N PHE A 390 7.25 -2.62 -27.07
CA PHE A 390 7.60 -3.16 -28.39
C PHE A 390 6.41 -3.15 -29.36
N ALA A 391 5.18 -3.39 -28.88
CA ALA A 391 3.99 -3.30 -29.71
C ALA A 391 3.68 -1.86 -30.12
N SER A 392 3.76 -0.91 -29.18
CA SER A 392 3.52 0.51 -29.45
C SER A 392 4.55 1.08 -30.44
N SER A 393 5.82 0.74 -30.29
CA SER A 393 6.87 1.15 -31.23
C SER A 393 6.72 0.46 -32.58
N LEU A 394 6.28 -0.80 -32.62
CA LEU A 394 6.04 -1.51 -33.88
C LEU A 394 4.93 -0.82 -34.68
N LEU A 395 3.83 -0.47 -34.03
CA LEU A 395 2.74 0.29 -34.66
C LEU A 395 3.24 1.62 -35.23
N PHE A 396 4.08 2.34 -34.48
CA PHE A 396 4.72 3.56 -34.97
C PHE A 396 5.57 3.27 -36.21
N THR A 397 6.50 2.30 -36.14
CA THR A 397 7.45 2.00 -37.21
C THR A 397 6.74 1.52 -38.49
N VAL A 398 5.74 0.65 -38.38
CA VAL A 398 5.02 0.11 -39.55
C VAL A 398 4.31 1.21 -40.33
N VAL A 399 3.81 2.26 -39.66
CA VAL A 399 3.18 3.40 -40.32
C VAL A 399 4.24 4.41 -40.78
N PHE A 400 5.11 4.86 -39.88
CA PHE A 400 6.06 5.94 -40.11
C PHE A 400 7.11 5.58 -41.18
N TYR A 401 7.72 4.40 -41.08
CA TYR A 401 8.88 4.03 -41.91
C TYR A 401 8.58 4.04 -43.42
N PRO A 402 7.52 3.38 -43.93
CA PRO A 402 7.19 3.47 -45.35
C PRO A 402 6.60 4.83 -45.73
N PHE A 403 5.92 5.52 -44.82
CA PHE A 403 5.24 6.77 -45.14
C PHE A 403 6.23 7.92 -45.43
N VAL A 404 7.39 7.91 -44.79
CA VAL A 404 8.48 8.83 -45.09
C VAL A 404 9.41 8.32 -46.23
N GLY A 405 9.09 7.16 -46.82
CA GLY A 405 9.85 6.63 -47.96
C GLY A 405 11.18 5.97 -47.60
N PHE A 406 11.41 5.59 -46.33
CA PHE A 406 12.57 4.79 -45.96
C PHE A 406 12.46 3.38 -46.54
N GLN A 407 13.58 2.83 -47.03
CA GLN A 407 13.66 1.53 -47.67
C GLN A 407 14.58 0.57 -46.92
N GLY A 408 14.25 -0.73 -47.00
CA GLY A 408 15.07 -1.82 -46.45
C GLY A 408 14.48 -2.44 -45.19
N PHE A 409 14.08 -3.71 -45.29
CA PHE A 409 13.48 -4.44 -44.17
C PHE A 409 14.41 -4.52 -42.95
N THR A 410 15.70 -4.81 -43.17
CA THR A 410 16.70 -4.90 -42.10
C THR A 410 16.84 -3.58 -41.34
N ALA A 411 16.87 -2.45 -42.07
CA ALA A 411 16.96 -1.13 -41.46
C ALA A 411 15.68 -0.77 -40.68
N ALA A 412 14.50 -1.18 -41.17
CA ALA A 412 13.24 -1.01 -40.44
C ALA A 412 13.24 -1.79 -39.11
N VAL A 413 13.73 -3.04 -39.11
CA VAL A 413 13.82 -3.86 -37.88
C VAL A 413 14.81 -3.26 -36.89
N ILE A 414 15.96 -2.77 -37.35
CA ILE A 414 16.96 -2.10 -36.50
C ILE A 414 16.37 -0.81 -35.91
N PHE A 415 15.71 0.01 -36.73
CA PHE A 415 15.04 1.22 -36.28
C PHE A 415 13.98 0.93 -35.21
N TRP A 416 13.12 -0.07 -35.45
CA TRP A 416 12.13 -0.52 -34.48
C TRP A 416 12.77 -0.97 -33.16
N LEU A 417 13.83 -1.77 -33.21
CA LEU A 417 14.51 -2.27 -32.02
C LEU A 417 15.11 -1.11 -31.21
N ILE A 418 15.83 -0.20 -31.88
CA ILE A 418 16.43 0.98 -31.24
C ILE A 418 15.36 1.87 -30.61
N LEU A 419 14.28 2.16 -31.34
CA LEU A 419 13.17 2.96 -30.85
C LEU A 419 12.50 2.29 -29.63
N SER A 420 12.28 0.97 -29.69
CA SER A 420 11.69 0.18 -28.60
C SER A 420 12.54 0.24 -27.33
N LEU A 421 13.86 0.07 -27.46
CA LEU A 421 14.78 0.15 -26.33
C LEU A 421 14.85 1.55 -25.73
N THR A 422 14.76 2.59 -26.57
CA THR A 422 14.74 3.99 -26.11
C THR A 422 13.47 4.29 -25.32
N ILE A 423 12.32 3.87 -25.85
CA ILE A 423 11.03 3.99 -25.17
C ILE A 423 11.08 3.23 -23.84
N LEU A 424 11.59 2.00 -23.83
CA LEU A 424 11.70 1.19 -22.61
C LEU A 424 12.60 1.85 -21.56
N MET A 425 13.73 2.42 -21.99
CA MET A 425 14.64 3.15 -21.11
C MET A 425 13.97 4.38 -20.48
N GLN A 426 13.14 5.10 -21.24
CA GLN A 426 12.38 6.24 -20.74
C GLN A 426 11.25 5.85 -19.79
N VAL A 427 10.57 4.73 -20.05
CA VAL A 427 9.59 4.14 -19.13
C VAL A 427 10.26 3.80 -17.80
N TYR A 428 11.42 3.15 -17.82
CA TYR A 428 12.15 2.82 -16.59
C TYR A 428 12.68 4.06 -15.85
N MET A 429 13.09 5.11 -16.57
CA MET A 429 13.43 6.39 -15.97
C MET A 429 12.21 7.01 -15.27
N GLY A 430 11.03 6.96 -15.90
CA GLY A 430 9.77 7.42 -15.31
C GLY A 430 9.41 6.64 -14.03
N MET A 431 9.49 5.31 -14.08
CA MET A 431 9.29 4.46 -12.90
C MET A 431 10.26 4.83 -11.77
N MET A 432 11.55 5.01 -12.09
CA MET A 432 12.55 5.41 -11.09
C MET A 432 12.16 6.71 -10.39
N PHE A 433 11.73 7.74 -11.13
CA PHE A 433 11.31 9.00 -10.52
C PHE A 433 10.02 8.89 -9.71
N ALA A 434 9.06 8.08 -10.14
CA ALA A 434 7.83 7.84 -9.38
C ALA A 434 8.11 7.27 -7.97
N TYR A 435 9.15 6.43 -7.83
CA TYR A 435 9.57 5.89 -6.52
C TYR A 435 10.57 6.77 -5.77
N ALA A 436 11.39 7.55 -6.48
CA ALA A 436 12.41 8.40 -5.85
C ALA A 436 11.86 9.73 -5.32
N LEU A 437 10.78 10.25 -5.92
CA LEU A 437 10.25 11.59 -5.64
C LEU A 437 8.89 11.54 -4.92
N PRO A 438 8.55 12.55 -4.11
CA PRO A 438 7.42 12.47 -3.18
C PRO A 438 6.05 12.52 -3.88
N SER A 439 5.91 13.21 -5.01
CA SER A 439 4.65 13.33 -5.75
C SER A 439 4.84 13.15 -7.24
N GLU A 440 3.73 12.90 -7.94
CA GLU A 440 3.69 12.76 -9.39
C GLU A 440 4.14 14.06 -10.09
N GLU A 441 3.69 15.21 -9.62
CA GLU A 441 4.00 16.52 -10.20
C GLU A 441 5.50 16.83 -10.06
N VAL A 442 6.08 16.53 -8.90
CA VAL A 442 7.52 16.70 -8.67
C VAL A 442 8.32 15.76 -9.56
N ALA A 443 7.87 14.51 -9.72
CA ALA A 443 8.49 13.54 -10.62
C ALA A 443 8.46 13.99 -12.09
N ALA A 444 7.33 14.54 -12.54
CA ALA A 444 7.19 15.07 -13.89
C ALA A 444 8.12 16.27 -14.13
N ILE A 445 8.12 17.26 -13.23
CA ILE A 445 8.93 18.48 -13.39
C ILE A 445 10.43 18.16 -13.39
N ILE A 446 10.92 17.38 -12.41
CA ILE A 446 12.33 17.00 -12.32
C ILE A 446 12.72 16.10 -13.49
N GLY A 447 11.84 15.18 -13.88
CA GLY A 447 12.05 14.30 -15.02
C GLY A 447 12.21 15.05 -16.33
N VAL A 448 11.35 16.04 -16.61
CA VAL A 448 11.45 16.92 -17.78
C VAL A 448 12.73 17.75 -17.74
N LEU A 449 13.12 18.26 -16.58
CA LEU A 449 14.37 19.01 -16.42
C LEU A 449 15.60 18.16 -16.77
N ILE A 450 15.71 16.95 -16.19
CA ILE A 450 16.82 16.03 -16.45
C ILE A 450 16.84 15.59 -17.92
N ASN A 451 15.68 15.26 -18.47
CA ASN A 451 15.55 14.91 -19.88
C ASN A 451 15.95 16.07 -20.80
N SER A 452 15.63 17.33 -20.45
CA SER A 452 16.04 18.51 -21.21
C SER A 452 17.57 18.67 -21.24
N VAL A 453 18.25 18.37 -20.13
CA VAL A 453 19.72 18.30 -20.07
C VAL A 453 20.22 17.19 -21.00
N PHE A 454 19.66 15.97 -20.93
CA PHE A 454 20.07 14.89 -21.82
C PHE A 454 19.85 15.19 -23.30
N ILE A 455 18.74 15.87 -23.65
CA ILE A 455 18.46 16.32 -25.01
C ILE A 455 19.51 17.30 -25.49
N LEU A 456 19.83 18.32 -24.69
CA LEU A 456 20.83 19.33 -25.05
C LEU A 456 22.22 18.71 -25.27
N PHE A 457 22.58 17.71 -24.47
CA PHE A 457 23.88 17.05 -24.53
C PHE A 457 23.87 15.73 -25.32
N MET A 458 22.85 15.41 -26.13
CA MET A 458 22.87 14.18 -26.93
C MET A 458 23.68 14.30 -28.23
N GLY A 459 24.09 15.52 -28.63
CA GLY A 459 24.99 15.76 -29.76
C GLY A 459 24.31 16.07 -31.10
N PHE A 460 22.99 16.31 -31.11
CA PHE A 460 22.26 16.79 -32.29
C PHE A 460 22.37 18.31 -32.45
N SER A 461 22.01 19.08 -31.41
CA SER A 461 22.13 20.55 -31.38
C SER A 461 22.47 21.02 -29.96
N PRO A 462 23.73 21.37 -29.64
CA PRO A 462 24.89 21.47 -30.54
C PRO A 462 25.47 20.09 -30.95
N PRO A 463 26.18 20.01 -32.10
CA PRO A 463 26.95 18.84 -32.49
C PRO A 463 28.00 18.46 -31.44
N ALA A 464 28.30 17.17 -31.31
CA ALA A 464 29.21 16.64 -30.28
C ALA A 464 30.60 17.32 -30.23
N TYR A 465 31.14 17.74 -31.38
CA TYR A 465 32.44 18.43 -31.45
C TYR A 465 32.40 19.87 -30.92
N ALA A 466 31.23 20.50 -30.93
CA ALA A 466 31.02 21.87 -30.47
C ALA A 466 30.72 21.95 -28.96
N ILE A 467 30.55 20.81 -28.29
CA ILE A 467 30.34 20.76 -26.85
C ILE A 467 31.63 21.17 -26.12
N PRO A 468 31.60 22.21 -25.25
CA PRO A 468 32.77 22.67 -24.51
C PRO A 468 33.40 21.54 -23.68
N SER A 469 34.73 21.54 -23.56
CA SER A 469 35.50 20.46 -22.90
C SER A 469 35.00 20.15 -21.48
N GLY A 470 34.62 21.16 -20.70
CA GLY A 470 34.10 21.00 -19.34
C GLY A 470 32.77 20.24 -19.23
N TYR A 471 31.96 20.19 -20.31
CA TYR A 471 30.66 19.52 -20.32
C TYR A 471 30.65 18.23 -21.15
N LYS A 472 31.78 17.81 -21.72
CA LYS A 472 31.88 16.58 -22.52
C LYS A 472 31.46 15.31 -21.75
N TRP A 473 31.60 15.31 -20.43
CA TRP A 473 31.16 14.18 -19.61
C TRP A 473 29.63 13.99 -19.66
N LEU A 474 28.83 15.07 -19.78
CA LEU A 474 27.37 15.00 -19.93
C LEU A 474 26.98 14.33 -21.25
N TYR A 475 27.73 14.59 -22.31
CA TYR A 475 27.56 13.90 -23.59
C TYR A 475 27.91 12.40 -23.50
N THR A 476 28.89 12.03 -22.68
CA THR A 476 29.25 10.61 -22.48
C THR A 476 28.19 9.83 -21.72
N ILE A 477 27.54 10.45 -20.73
CA ILE A 477 26.52 9.77 -19.91
C ILE A 477 25.10 9.88 -20.45
N SER A 478 24.84 10.79 -21.40
CA SER A 478 23.50 11.02 -21.94
C SER A 478 22.97 9.76 -22.65
N PRO A 479 21.94 9.09 -22.10
CA PRO A 479 21.46 7.84 -22.68
C PRO A 479 20.77 8.06 -24.05
N LEU A 480 20.23 9.27 -24.27
CA LEU A 480 19.54 9.65 -25.50
C LEU A 480 20.48 9.79 -26.71
N LYS A 481 21.81 9.75 -26.51
CA LYS A 481 22.80 9.75 -27.57
C LYS A 481 22.82 8.45 -28.38
N PHE A 482 22.72 7.29 -27.72
CA PHE A 482 22.92 5.99 -28.36
C PHE A 482 21.87 5.61 -29.44
N PRO A 483 20.59 6.02 -29.30
CA PRO A 483 19.56 5.75 -30.31
C PRO A 483 19.66 6.58 -31.59
N CYS A 484 20.32 7.74 -31.54
CA CYS A 484 20.51 8.67 -32.66
C CYS A 484 22.01 8.86 -32.89
N PRO A 485 22.71 7.87 -33.48
CA PRO A 485 24.15 7.93 -33.72
C PRO A 485 24.55 8.99 -34.75
#